data_AF-A0AAX2K648-F1
#
_entry.id   AF-A0AAX2K648-F1
#
_cell.length_a   1.000
_cell.length_b   1.000
_cell.length_c   1.000
_cell.angle_alpha   90.00
_cell.angle_beta   90.00
_cell.angle_gamma   90.00
#
_symmetry.space_group_name_H-M   'P 1'
#
loop_
_entity.id
_entity.type
_entity.pdbx_description
1 polymer ?
#
loop_
_entity_poly.entity_id
_entity_poly.type
_entity_poly.pdbx_seq_one_letter_code
_entity_poly.pdbx_strand_id
1 'polypeptide(L)'
;MRNCLFSGPGTILLKKIAASEDFIRVTGKGLDSKTMRDREVINRFYAFYLLGYESYNGDMDDFLAKALLIMNKMDVVELNELKEVFFKTLKNNYTLFQQHAFRKSLANKGLAVNRSVINISLFDVFSVILAGLDEQFVVENKNILVNKFTELLSDSSFDDAVTIGTNSRSKVNTRFQLANEILWGLEK
;
A
#
# COMPACT_ATOMS: atom_id res chain seq x y z
N MET A 1 -11.83 1.48 -12.66
CA MET A 1 -12.15 2.86 -12.22
C MET A 1 -13.11 3.51 -13.23
N ARG A 2 -14.40 3.65 -12.90
CA ARG A 2 -15.39 4.28 -13.77
C ARG A 2 -15.19 5.82 -13.73
N ASN A 3 -14.34 6.34 -14.62
CA ASN A 3 -13.81 7.71 -14.60
C ASN A 3 -14.84 8.86 -14.61
N CYS A 4 -16.06 8.67 -15.09
CA CYS A 4 -17.01 9.78 -15.23
C CYS A 4 -17.67 10.24 -13.92
N LEU A 5 -17.80 9.39 -12.91
CA LEU A 5 -18.59 9.71 -11.71
C LEU A 5 -17.80 10.45 -10.61
N PHE A 6 -16.45 10.42 -10.65
CA PHE A 6 -15.61 10.90 -9.54
C PHE A 6 -14.48 11.85 -9.98
N SER A 7 -14.63 12.52 -11.11
CA SER A 7 -13.68 13.55 -11.56
C SER A 7 -13.59 14.68 -10.53
N GLY A 8 -12.38 15.01 -10.08
CA GLY A 8 -12.16 15.99 -9.02
C GLY A 8 -10.72 16.05 -8.50
N PRO A 9 -10.45 16.85 -7.46
CA PRO A 9 -9.12 17.02 -6.88
C PRO A 9 -8.43 15.70 -6.51
N GLY A 10 -9.17 14.73 -5.96
CA GLY A 10 -8.65 13.42 -5.61
C GLY A 10 -8.13 12.65 -6.82
N THR A 11 -8.92 12.55 -7.90
CA THR A 11 -8.47 11.84 -9.12
C THR A 11 -7.32 12.54 -9.84
N ILE A 12 -7.23 13.88 -9.74
CA ILE A 12 -6.06 14.66 -10.19
C ILE A 12 -4.82 14.29 -9.37
N LEU A 13 -4.93 14.19 -8.04
CA LEU A 13 -3.85 13.78 -7.16
C LEU A 13 -3.34 12.37 -7.51
N LEU A 14 -4.25 11.40 -7.66
CA LEU A 14 -3.88 10.03 -8.06
C LEU A 14 -3.09 10.00 -9.38
N LYS A 15 -3.52 10.79 -10.36
CA LYS A 15 -2.83 10.88 -11.66
C LYS A 15 -1.43 11.49 -11.52
N LYS A 16 -1.28 12.53 -10.69
CA LYS A 16 0.03 13.17 -10.43
C LYS A 16 0.99 12.19 -9.75
N ILE A 17 0.53 11.49 -8.73
CA ILE A 17 1.33 10.49 -8.00
C ILE A 17 1.74 9.34 -8.94
N ALA A 18 0.82 8.82 -9.75
CA ALA A 18 1.11 7.73 -10.70
C ALA A 18 2.23 8.09 -11.71
N ALA A 19 2.37 9.38 -12.04
CA ALA A 19 3.40 9.88 -12.94
C ALA A 19 4.72 10.26 -12.24
N SER A 20 4.79 10.19 -10.90
CA SER A 20 5.98 10.59 -10.14
C SER A 20 7.11 9.56 -10.23
N GLU A 21 8.35 10.04 -10.13
CA GLU A 21 9.54 9.17 -10.16
C GLU A 21 9.58 8.21 -8.99
N ASP A 22 9.19 8.63 -7.78
CA ASP A 22 9.18 7.77 -6.59
C ASP A 22 8.23 6.58 -6.76
N PHE A 23 7.02 6.83 -7.25
CA PHE A 23 6.06 5.77 -7.52
C PHE A 23 6.55 4.83 -8.62
N ILE A 24 7.09 5.37 -9.72
CA ILE A 24 7.65 4.58 -10.81
C ILE A 24 8.83 3.74 -10.33
N ARG A 25 9.68 4.27 -9.46
CA ARG A 25 10.85 3.59 -8.90
C ARG A 25 10.44 2.41 -8.01
N VAL A 26 9.49 2.63 -7.10
CA VAL A 26 8.98 1.60 -6.19
C VAL A 26 8.20 0.51 -6.93
N THR A 27 7.33 0.91 -7.85
CA THR A 27 6.52 -0.03 -8.62
C THR A 27 7.31 -0.67 -9.75
N GLY A 28 8.44 -0.09 -10.17
CA GLY A 28 9.29 -0.60 -11.24
C GLY A 28 8.56 -0.73 -12.58
N LYS A 29 7.58 0.14 -12.85
CA LYS A 29 6.63 0.07 -13.99
C LYS A 29 5.82 -1.23 -14.05
N GLY A 30 5.64 -1.91 -12.91
CA GLY A 30 4.91 -3.18 -12.80
C GLY A 30 3.38 -3.05 -12.78
N LEU A 31 2.83 -1.84 -12.93
CA LEU A 31 1.40 -1.57 -12.96
C LEU A 31 1.04 -0.99 -14.33
N ASP A 32 0.02 -1.55 -14.97
CA ASP A 32 -0.42 -1.10 -16.29
C ASP A 32 -1.23 0.20 -16.21
N SER A 33 -0.65 1.27 -16.76
CA SER A 33 -1.29 2.58 -16.82
C SER A 33 -2.45 2.64 -17.82
N LYS A 34 -2.49 1.76 -18.84
CA LYS A 34 -3.58 1.73 -19.84
C LYS A 34 -4.89 1.26 -19.20
N THR A 35 -4.80 0.31 -18.28
CA THR A 35 -5.92 -0.17 -17.47
C THR A 35 -6.13 0.63 -16.18
N MET A 36 -5.36 1.72 -15.98
CA MET A 36 -5.37 2.58 -14.80
C MET A 36 -5.08 1.85 -13.48
N ARG A 37 -4.32 0.76 -13.56
CA ARG A 37 -3.98 -0.04 -12.38
C ARG A 37 -3.11 0.75 -11.41
N ASP A 38 -2.25 1.62 -11.93
CA ASP A 38 -1.45 2.58 -11.18
C ASP A 38 -2.31 3.45 -10.25
N ARG A 39 -3.32 4.13 -10.80
CA ARG A 39 -4.22 5.01 -10.05
C ARG A 39 -5.12 4.24 -9.11
N GLU A 40 -5.57 3.05 -9.50
CA GLU A 40 -6.39 2.21 -8.62
C GLU A 40 -5.63 1.81 -7.37
N VAL A 41 -4.37 1.39 -7.50
CA VAL A 41 -3.53 1.00 -6.37
C VAL A 41 -3.29 2.17 -5.42
N ILE A 42 -3.04 3.37 -5.95
CA ILE A 42 -2.92 4.58 -5.13
C ILE A 42 -4.26 4.87 -4.41
N ASN A 43 -5.39 4.70 -5.09
CA ASN A 43 -6.70 4.90 -4.46
C ASN A 43 -7.00 3.85 -3.38
N ARG A 44 -6.55 2.59 -3.56
CA ARG A 44 -6.67 1.54 -2.53
C ARG A 44 -5.92 1.91 -1.27
N PHE A 45 -4.70 2.47 -1.40
CA PHE A 45 -3.98 3.02 -0.25
C PHE A 45 -4.82 4.06 0.48
N TYR A 46 -5.30 5.09 -0.23
CA TYR A 46 -6.08 6.15 0.42
C TYR A 46 -7.38 5.65 1.02
N ALA A 47 -8.04 4.68 0.39
CA ALA A 47 -9.25 4.07 0.95
C ALA A 47 -8.96 3.37 2.28
N PHE A 48 -7.93 2.52 2.34
CA PHE A 48 -7.58 1.85 3.60
C PHE A 48 -7.01 2.82 4.65
N TYR A 49 -6.25 3.84 4.23
CA TYR A 49 -5.67 4.83 5.12
C TYR A 49 -6.74 5.75 5.75
N LEU A 50 -7.74 6.17 4.97
CA LEU A 50 -8.78 7.11 5.43
C LEU A 50 -9.97 6.42 6.10
N LEU A 51 -10.37 5.24 5.60
CA LEU A 51 -11.59 4.55 6.03
C LEU A 51 -11.32 3.42 7.04
N GLY A 52 -10.08 2.96 7.15
CA GLY A 52 -9.73 1.76 7.91
C GLY A 52 -10.17 0.47 7.21
N TYR A 53 -9.46 -0.62 7.46
CA TYR A 53 -9.80 -1.91 6.85
C TYR A 53 -11.04 -2.55 7.50
N GLU A 54 -11.38 -2.15 8.73
CA GLU A 54 -12.53 -2.62 9.48
C GLU A 54 -13.87 -2.20 8.84
N SER A 55 -13.87 -1.06 8.13
CA SER A 55 -15.04 -0.56 7.39
C SER A 55 -15.21 -1.23 6.02
N TYR A 56 -14.23 -2.03 5.58
CA TYR A 56 -14.31 -2.74 4.32
C TYR A 56 -15.35 -3.88 4.37
N ASN A 57 -16.30 -3.85 3.44
CA ASN A 57 -17.44 -4.78 3.39
C ASN A 57 -17.28 -5.91 2.36
N GLY A 58 -16.20 -5.91 1.56
CA GLY A 58 -15.99 -6.85 0.45
C GLY A 58 -16.27 -6.25 -0.94
N ASP A 59 -16.78 -5.02 -1.02
CA ASP A 59 -16.96 -4.29 -2.27
C ASP A 59 -15.84 -3.26 -2.45
N MET A 60 -14.85 -3.60 -3.27
CA MET A 60 -13.73 -2.70 -3.54
C MET A 60 -14.14 -1.46 -4.33
N ASP A 61 -15.10 -1.56 -5.24
CA ASP A 61 -15.50 -0.42 -6.07
C ASP A 61 -16.21 0.64 -5.22
N ASP A 62 -17.12 0.22 -4.33
CA ASP A 62 -17.78 1.11 -3.36
C ASP A 62 -16.77 1.74 -2.38
N PHE A 63 -15.83 0.94 -1.88
CA PHE A 63 -14.79 1.41 -0.96
C PHE A 63 -13.90 2.49 -1.58
N LEU A 64 -13.47 2.27 -2.83
CA LEU A 64 -12.68 3.22 -3.60
C LEU A 64 -13.46 4.48 -3.98
N ALA A 65 -14.77 4.36 -4.23
CA ALA A 65 -15.64 5.49 -4.48
C ALA A 65 -15.78 6.39 -3.23
N LYS A 66 -15.98 5.80 -2.05
CA LYS A 66 -16.06 6.53 -0.77
C LYS A 66 -14.80 7.34 -0.49
N ALA A 67 -13.62 6.76 -0.70
CA ALA A 67 -12.34 7.45 -0.54
C ALA A 67 -12.24 8.67 -1.47
N LEU A 68 -12.59 8.52 -2.75
CA LEU A 68 -12.59 9.63 -3.71
C LEU A 68 -13.59 10.73 -3.34
N LEU A 69 -14.77 10.38 -2.83
CA LEU A 69 -15.76 11.36 -2.36
C LEU A 69 -15.24 12.20 -1.19
N ILE A 70 -14.46 11.60 -0.29
CA ILE A 70 -13.78 12.31 0.80
C ILE A 70 -12.70 13.22 0.21
N MET A 71 -11.78 12.66 -0.59
CA MET A 71 -10.67 13.41 -1.17
C MET A 71 -11.12 14.56 -2.08
N ASN A 72 -12.26 14.44 -2.78
CA ASN A 72 -12.78 15.50 -3.62
C ASN A 72 -13.37 16.68 -2.82
N LYS A 73 -13.60 16.52 -1.52
CA LYS A 73 -14.06 17.60 -0.61
C LYS A 73 -12.92 18.25 0.15
N MET A 74 -11.73 17.66 0.13
CA MET A 74 -10.55 18.18 0.80
C MET A 74 -10.01 19.43 0.11
N ASP A 75 -9.46 20.35 0.90
CA ASP A 75 -8.76 21.50 0.38
C ASP A 75 -7.33 21.15 -0.09
N VAL A 76 -6.62 22.16 -0.58
CA VAL A 76 -5.27 21.99 -1.13
C VAL A 76 -4.25 21.59 -0.06
N VAL A 77 -4.44 22.04 1.20
CA VAL A 77 -3.54 21.72 2.31
C VAL A 77 -3.73 20.25 2.69
N GLU A 78 -4.96 19.82 2.92
CA GLU A 78 -5.31 18.43 3.25
C GLU A 78 -4.84 17.46 2.16
N LEU A 79 -5.04 17.80 0.88
CA LEU A 79 -4.57 16.97 -0.24
C LEU A 79 -3.05 16.92 -0.34
N ASN A 80 -2.35 18.01 0.00
CA ASN A 80 -0.90 18.00 0.06
C ASN A 80 -0.39 17.13 1.21
N GLU A 81 -1.02 17.17 2.39
CA GLU A 81 -0.67 16.28 3.51
C GLU A 81 -0.82 14.81 3.12
N LEU A 82 -1.94 14.44 2.47
CA LEU A 82 -2.13 13.09 1.94
C LEU A 82 -1.09 12.70 0.90
N LYS A 83 -0.64 13.64 0.08
CA LYS A 83 0.43 13.42 -0.89
C LYS A 83 1.75 13.10 -0.16
N GLU A 84 2.12 13.91 0.83
CA GLU A 84 3.36 13.73 1.59
C GLU A 84 3.37 12.42 2.39
N VAL A 85 2.24 12.04 3.02
CA VAL A 85 2.12 10.74 3.70
C VAL A 85 2.35 9.58 2.73
N PHE A 86 1.80 9.64 1.52
CA PHE A 86 2.02 8.60 0.52
C PHE A 86 3.47 8.53 0.05
N PHE A 87 4.12 9.67 -0.22
CA PHE A 87 5.53 9.68 -0.60
C PHE A 87 6.46 9.17 0.51
N LYS A 88 6.21 9.54 1.76
CA LYS A 88 6.88 8.96 2.93
C LYS A 88 6.74 7.45 2.96
N THR A 89 5.54 6.94 2.69
CA THR A 89 5.23 5.50 2.66
C THR A 89 6.02 4.77 1.57
N LEU A 90 6.09 5.34 0.37
CA LEU A 90 6.89 4.79 -0.74
C LEU A 90 8.38 4.76 -0.38
N LYS A 91 8.89 5.84 0.22
CA LYS A 91 10.28 5.94 0.66
C LYS A 91 10.60 4.91 1.74
N ASN A 92 9.75 4.77 2.77
CA ASN A 92 9.88 3.75 3.79
C ASN A 92 9.93 2.34 3.18
N ASN A 93 9.01 2.02 2.28
CA ASN A 93 8.98 0.70 1.64
C ASN A 93 10.24 0.44 0.80
N TYR A 94 10.71 1.44 0.05
CA TYR A 94 11.92 1.32 -0.76
C TYR A 94 13.19 1.19 0.10
N THR A 95 13.28 1.93 1.21
CA THR A 95 14.37 1.83 2.18
C THR A 95 14.51 0.41 2.72
N LEU A 96 13.39 -0.26 3.00
CA LEU A 96 13.36 -1.64 3.48
C LEU A 96 13.61 -2.66 2.37
N PHE A 97 12.93 -2.55 1.23
CA PHE A 97 12.80 -3.66 0.26
C PHE A 97 13.37 -3.37 -1.14
N GLN A 98 13.75 -2.14 -1.43
CA GLN A 98 14.30 -1.71 -2.72
C GLN A 98 13.44 -2.21 -3.91
N GLN A 99 14.03 -2.94 -4.86
CA GLN A 99 13.35 -3.50 -6.03
C GLN A 99 12.29 -4.57 -5.70
N HIS A 100 12.26 -5.09 -4.48
CA HIS A 100 11.29 -6.07 -3.98
C HIS A 100 10.12 -5.42 -3.24
N ALA A 101 10.03 -4.09 -3.24
CA ALA A 101 8.90 -3.35 -2.71
C ALA A 101 7.56 -3.91 -3.20
N PHE A 102 6.64 -4.19 -2.26
CA PHE A 102 5.29 -4.73 -2.51
C PHE A 102 5.24 -6.03 -3.34
N ARG A 103 6.25 -6.90 -3.20
CA ARG A 103 6.39 -8.14 -3.99
C ARG A 103 6.66 -9.35 -3.11
N LYS A 104 6.05 -10.49 -3.43
CA LYS A 104 6.32 -11.76 -2.75
C LYS A 104 7.80 -12.18 -2.77
N SER A 105 8.56 -11.73 -3.77
CA SER A 105 10.01 -11.98 -3.82
C SER A 105 10.77 -11.48 -2.58
N LEU A 106 10.20 -10.59 -1.76
CA LEU A 106 10.82 -10.15 -0.51
C LEU A 106 11.00 -11.29 0.50
N ALA A 107 10.21 -12.38 0.43
CA ALA A 107 10.36 -13.55 1.30
C ALA A 107 11.72 -14.25 1.17
N ASN A 108 12.47 -14.00 0.09
CA ASN A 108 13.74 -14.67 -0.20
C ASN A 108 14.96 -14.07 0.54
N LYS A 109 14.76 -13.32 1.64
CA LYS A 109 15.80 -12.81 2.57
C LYS A 109 17.11 -12.29 1.92
N GLY A 110 17.00 -11.58 0.79
CA GLY A 110 18.18 -11.01 0.11
C GLY A 110 19.00 -12.00 -0.73
N LEU A 111 18.50 -13.22 -0.98
CA LEU A 111 19.00 -14.07 -2.06
C LEU A 111 18.88 -13.31 -3.39
N ALA A 112 19.85 -13.52 -4.29
CA ALA A 112 19.87 -12.92 -5.63
C ALA A 112 18.77 -13.54 -6.52
N VAL A 113 17.52 -13.21 -6.22
CA VAL A 113 16.33 -13.66 -6.95
C VAL A 113 15.76 -12.53 -7.78
N ASN A 114 15.16 -12.90 -8.90
CA ASN A 114 14.39 -11.94 -9.70
C ASN A 114 13.19 -11.44 -8.90
N ARG A 115 12.88 -10.14 -9.03
CA ARG A 115 11.68 -9.56 -8.42
C ARG A 115 10.42 -10.20 -9.01
N SER A 116 9.43 -10.50 -8.18
CA SER A 116 8.12 -10.95 -8.66
C SER A 116 7.29 -9.77 -9.19
N VAL A 117 6.12 -10.07 -9.76
CA VAL A 117 5.10 -9.04 -10.05
C VAL A 117 4.67 -8.32 -8.77
N ILE A 118 4.22 -7.06 -8.89
CA ILE A 118 3.61 -6.32 -7.78
C ILE A 118 2.40 -7.10 -7.28
N ASN A 119 2.36 -7.35 -5.98
CA ASN A 119 1.20 -7.92 -5.32
C ASN A 119 0.38 -6.79 -4.71
N ILE A 120 -0.86 -6.67 -5.17
CA ILE A 120 -1.75 -5.55 -4.81
C ILE A 120 -2.20 -5.66 -3.35
N SER A 121 -2.36 -6.86 -2.83
CA SER A 121 -2.72 -7.08 -1.43
C SER A 121 -1.55 -6.77 -0.49
N LEU A 122 -0.31 -7.02 -0.91
CA LEU A 122 0.87 -6.52 -0.20
C LEU A 122 0.98 -5.00 -0.29
N PHE A 123 0.64 -4.42 -1.44
CA PHE A 123 0.54 -2.95 -1.55
C PHE A 123 -0.45 -2.41 -0.53
N ASP A 124 -1.70 -2.90 -0.53
CA ASP A 124 -2.75 -2.47 0.39
C ASP A 124 -2.27 -2.44 1.84
N VAL A 125 -1.76 -3.57 2.35
CA VAL A 125 -1.46 -3.71 3.78
C VAL A 125 -0.14 -3.08 4.17
N PHE A 126 0.94 -3.30 3.41
CA PHE A 126 2.25 -2.75 3.79
C PHE A 126 2.30 -1.24 3.64
N SER A 127 1.60 -0.66 2.67
CA SER A 127 1.57 0.80 2.52
C SER A 127 0.91 1.46 3.73
N VAL A 128 -0.21 0.93 4.22
CA VAL A 128 -0.90 1.49 5.40
C VAL A 128 -0.06 1.33 6.68
N ILE A 129 0.56 0.17 6.91
CA ILE A 129 1.44 -0.04 8.08
C ILE A 129 2.62 0.95 8.04
N LEU A 130 3.27 1.11 6.89
CA LEU A 130 4.44 1.98 6.75
C LEU A 130 4.11 3.48 6.74
N ALA A 131 2.87 3.86 6.43
CA ALA A 131 2.41 5.24 6.54
C ALA A 131 2.44 5.76 7.98
N GLY A 132 2.19 4.86 8.94
CA GLY A 132 2.22 5.14 10.37
C GLY A 132 3.60 5.16 11.00
N LEU A 133 4.68 5.06 10.20
CA LEU A 133 6.06 5.09 10.68
C LEU A 133 6.80 6.34 10.22
N ASP A 134 7.65 6.86 11.08
CA ASP A 134 8.61 7.90 10.71
C ASP A 134 9.80 7.32 9.95
N GLU A 135 10.36 8.12 9.05
CA GLU A 135 11.45 7.67 8.18
C GLU A 135 12.71 7.33 8.98
N GLN A 136 13.01 8.11 10.03
CA GLN A 136 14.15 7.88 10.90
C GLN A 136 14.01 6.55 11.65
N PHE A 137 12.82 6.29 12.21
CA PHE A 137 12.51 5.03 12.86
C PHE A 137 12.69 3.83 11.92
N VAL A 138 12.25 3.96 10.65
CA VAL A 138 12.41 2.91 9.63
C VAL A 138 13.88 2.65 9.32
N VAL A 139 14.72 3.68 9.27
CA VAL A 139 16.16 3.54 9.04
C VAL A 139 16.83 2.86 10.23
N GLU A 140 16.55 3.31 11.45
CA GLU A 140 17.15 2.78 12.68
C GLU A 140 16.75 1.31 12.94
N ASN A 141 15.51 0.95 12.61
CA ASN A 141 14.97 -0.39 12.85
C ASN A 141 14.95 -1.27 11.58
N LYS A 142 15.66 -0.87 10.52
CA LYS A 142 15.58 -1.49 9.19
C LYS A 142 15.68 -3.01 9.22
N ASN A 143 16.68 -3.57 9.89
CA ASN A 143 16.90 -5.02 9.90
C ASN A 143 15.77 -5.77 10.62
N ILE A 144 15.28 -5.21 11.74
CA ILE A 144 14.18 -5.80 12.51
C ILE A 144 12.89 -5.76 11.69
N LEU A 145 12.58 -4.62 11.06
CA LEU A 145 11.41 -4.47 10.20
C LEU A 145 11.48 -5.43 9.01
N VAL A 146 12.60 -5.47 8.28
CA VAL A 146 12.78 -6.41 7.16
C VAL A 146 12.51 -7.84 7.60
N ASN A 147 13.11 -8.28 8.72
CA ASN A 147 12.90 -9.64 9.23
C ASN A 147 11.41 -9.89 9.53
N LYS A 148 10.75 -9.03 10.29
CA LYS A 148 9.32 -9.18 10.63
C LYS A 148 8.40 -9.22 9.40
N PHE A 149 8.61 -8.33 8.43
CA PHE A 149 7.84 -8.34 7.18
C PHE A 149 8.10 -9.60 6.34
N THR A 150 9.33 -10.12 6.33
CA THR A 150 9.66 -11.37 5.61
C THR A 150 9.12 -12.61 6.30
N GLU A 151 9.11 -12.64 7.63
CA GLU A 151 8.54 -13.73 8.44
C GLU A 151 7.02 -13.77 8.30
N LEU A 152 6.37 -12.60 8.24
CA LEU A 152 4.93 -12.52 7.99
C LEU A 152 4.53 -13.17 6.66
N LEU A 153 5.37 -13.07 5.61
CA LEU A 153 5.11 -13.80 4.35
C LEU A 153 5.26 -15.31 4.45
N SER A 154 5.90 -15.81 5.50
CA SER A 154 6.03 -17.24 5.76
C SER A 154 4.85 -17.79 6.58
N ASP A 155 4.01 -16.92 7.15
CA ASP A 155 2.75 -17.32 7.78
C ASP A 155 1.74 -17.75 6.70
N SER A 156 1.22 -18.98 6.84
CA SER A 156 0.32 -19.55 5.84
C SER A 156 -1.00 -18.80 5.71
N SER A 157 -1.50 -18.24 6.81
CA SER A 157 -2.76 -17.50 6.83
C SER A 157 -2.60 -16.15 6.13
N PHE A 158 -1.45 -15.49 6.35
CA PHE A 158 -1.09 -14.26 5.66
C PHE A 158 -0.85 -14.50 4.17
N ASP A 159 -0.05 -15.51 3.80
CA ASP A 159 0.24 -15.82 2.39
C ASP A 159 -1.04 -16.09 1.62
N ASP A 160 -1.95 -16.90 2.17
CA ASP A 160 -3.26 -17.15 1.57
C ASP A 160 -4.09 -15.86 1.43
N ALA A 161 -4.11 -15.01 2.46
CA ALA A 161 -4.81 -13.72 2.45
C ALA A 161 -4.29 -12.69 1.44
N VAL A 162 -3.07 -12.87 0.93
CA VAL A 162 -2.48 -12.03 -0.12
C VAL A 162 -2.40 -12.74 -1.49
N THR A 163 -2.95 -13.94 -1.62
CA THR A 163 -2.88 -14.76 -2.84
C THR A 163 -4.23 -15.04 -3.47
N ILE A 164 -5.20 -15.52 -2.69
CA ILE A 164 -6.46 -16.05 -3.22
C ILE A 164 -7.64 -15.28 -2.64
N GLY A 165 -8.59 -14.89 -3.50
CA GLY A 165 -9.82 -14.23 -3.06
C GLY A 165 -9.57 -12.96 -2.25
N THR A 166 -8.54 -12.20 -2.61
CA THR A 166 -7.93 -11.17 -1.76
C THR A 166 -8.80 -9.93 -1.53
N ASN A 167 -9.85 -9.74 -2.32
CA ASN A 167 -10.87 -8.72 -2.10
C ASN A 167 -12.00 -9.20 -1.16
N SER A 168 -12.01 -10.46 -0.69
CA SER A 168 -13.01 -10.85 0.30
C SER A 168 -12.77 -10.13 1.63
N ARG A 169 -13.84 -9.74 2.32
CA ARG A 169 -13.77 -9.09 3.64
C ARG A 169 -12.90 -9.88 4.63
N SER A 170 -13.05 -11.20 4.64
CA SER A 170 -12.24 -12.09 5.49
C SER A 170 -10.75 -11.96 5.19
N LYS A 171 -10.32 -12.05 3.91
CA LYS A 171 -8.90 -11.90 3.56
C LYS A 171 -8.34 -10.53 3.89
N VAL A 172 -9.12 -9.47 3.71
CA VAL A 172 -8.70 -8.12 4.10
C VAL A 172 -8.45 -8.05 5.61
N ASN A 173 -9.42 -8.48 6.43
CA ASN A 173 -9.26 -8.48 7.88
C ASN A 173 -8.04 -9.31 8.32
N THR A 174 -7.90 -10.54 7.81
CA THR A 174 -6.78 -11.41 8.18
C THR A 174 -5.42 -10.76 7.88
N ARG A 175 -5.21 -10.22 6.67
CA ARG A 175 -3.90 -9.64 6.33
C ARG A 175 -3.59 -8.40 7.16
N PHE A 176 -4.57 -7.54 7.43
CA PHE A 176 -4.35 -6.33 8.22
C PHE A 176 -4.15 -6.64 9.71
N GLN A 177 -4.90 -7.58 10.28
CA GLN A 177 -4.73 -8.03 11.66
C GLN A 177 -3.32 -8.56 11.90
N LEU A 178 -2.87 -9.52 11.09
CA LEU A 178 -1.53 -10.11 11.22
C LEU A 178 -0.43 -9.07 10.96
N ALA A 179 -0.61 -8.16 10.00
CA ALA A 179 0.39 -7.14 9.71
C ALA A 179 0.51 -6.06 10.81
N ASN A 180 -0.56 -5.78 11.56
CA ASN A 180 -0.49 -4.85 12.69
C ASN A 180 0.43 -5.35 13.82
N GLU A 181 0.62 -6.66 13.93
CA GLU A 181 1.52 -7.28 14.92
C GLU A 181 3.00 -7.02 14.60
N ILE A 182 3.35 -6.61 13.37
CA ILE A 182 4.74 -6.25 13.00
C ILE A 182 5.27 -5.18 13.95
N LEU A 183 4.44 -4.19 14.32
CA LEU A 183 4.88 -3.06 15.13
C LEU A 183 4.96 -3.37 16.63
N TRP A 184 4.52 -4.57 17.06
CA TRP A 184 4.58 -4.94 18.47
C TRP A 184 6.02 -5.08 18.96
N GLY A 185 6.28 -4.51 20.15
CA GLY A 185 7.60 -4.51 20.77
C GLY A 185 8.59 -3.51 20.18
N LEU A 186 8.14 -2.57 19.34
CA LEU A 186 8.95 -1.46 18.87
C LEU A 186 8.41 -0.15 19.48
N GLU A 187 9.24 0.57 20.23
CA GLU A 187 8.90 1.90 20.74
C GLU A 187 8.90 2.89 19.57
N LYS A 188 7.78 3.59 19.37
CA LYS A 188 7.59 4.54 18.26
C LYS A 188 8.04 5.94 18.65
#